data_AF-A0A0A1Q077-F1
#
_entry.id   AF-A0A0A1Q077-F1
#
_cell.length_a   1.000
_cell.length_b   1.000
_cell.length_c   1.000
_cell.angle_alpha   90.00
_cell.angle_beta   90.00
_cell.angle_gamma   90.00
#
_symmetry.space_group_name_H-M   'P 1'
#
loop_
_entity.id
_entity.type
_entity.pdbx_description
1 polymer ?
#
loop_
_entity_poly.entity_id
_entity_poly.type
_entity_poly.pdbx_seq_one_letter_code
_entity_poly.pdbx_strand_id
1 'polypeptide(L)'
;MTEGRFRVLILGGYGTFGGRLARLLADQARLDLIIAGRSQEKAEAFCRALGGRARAEPLVLDRAGDLAAAFAAVRADLVVDASGPFQAYGAEPYAVVDAAIAAGMDYIDLADGAAFVAGIGTRDAAARARNVFVLSGASSFPVLSAAATRRLADGGTVETITGGVAPSPRAGIGLNVIRAIASYAGRPIALRRDGRDTTGIALVESITRTVAPPGHVPLGARRFSLVEVPDLTELPRLWPELRAVWVGAGTLPAVWQRGLNGLARLVRCGLIPSLGRFAPLFHAVTGRLAWGEHRGGMLVEASGLTVEGQPFARSWHLLAEGDAGPFIPAMPAAVLVRWCLDGRRPAPGARSAAAGLELDDFEASFASAGIVHGMRDDRAAAAEPSLYRRILGPAFDRLPAEIRAMHGAEPRFVVRGRAAVERGRGPLSWLAGALIGFPKAAADVPLEVVFARDGGREIWRRCFAGRSFSSIQEAGHGKAGHLLVERFGVARFDLALVVADGRLSLVPRRWSVLGVPLPLALAPAGSAFETVEDGRFRFHVEIGHRRLGLIVRYRGWLEPAPEGSPEQSGVPSQGARG
;
A
#
# COMPACT_ATOMS: atom_id res chain seq x y z
N MET A 1 -0.14 -36.92 -28.81
CA MET A 1 1.15 -36.44 -28.28
C MET A 1 0.84 -35.66 -27.03
N THR A 2 1.13 -36.19 -25.84
CA THR A 2 0.99 -35.45 -24.58
C THR A 2 2.01 -34.32 -24.58
N GLU A 3 1.56 -33.08 -24.78
CA GLU A 3 2.41 -31.90 -24.55
C GLU A 3 3.04 -32.02 -23.17
N GLY A 4 4.38 -32.00 -23.10
CA GLY A 4 5.12 -32.09 -21.85
C GLY A 4 4.71 -30.96 -20.92
N ARG A 5 4.54 -31.26 -19.63
CA ARG A 5 4.30 -30.23 -18.60
C ARG A 5 5.60 -29.47 -18.33
N PHE A 6 5.48 -28.17 -18.09
CA PHE A 6 6.62 -27.32 -17.76
C PHE A 6 7.03 -27.57 -16.31
N ARG A 7 8.29 -27.98 -16.11
CA ARG A 7 8.86 -28.41 -14.82
C ARG A 7 9.56 -27.23 -14.15
N VAL A 8 9.09 -26.85 -12.96
CA VAL A 8 9.65 -25.74 -12.18
C VAL A 8 10.22 -26.27 -10.86
N LEU A 9 11.54 -26.18 -10.71
CA LEU A 9 12.23 -26.48 -9.46
C LEU A 9 12.23 -25.28 -8.53
N ILE A 10 11.54 -25.37 -7.39
CA ILE A 10 11.53 -24.31 -6.37
C ILE A 10 12.47 -24.69 -5.23
N LEU A 11 13.67 -24.10 -5.22
CA LEU A 11 14.65 -24.31 -4.14
C LEU A 11 14.26 -23.48 -2.92
N GLY A 12 14.09 -24.15 -1.77
CA GLY A 12 13.40 -23.56 -0.62
C GLY A 12 11.87 -23.59 -0.78
N GLY A 13 11.34 -24.57 -1.52
CA GLY A 13 9.94 -24.62 -1.96
C GLY A 13 8.88 -24.75 -0.87
N TYR A 14 9.24 -25.26 0.31
CA TYR A 14 8.35 -25.27 1.49
C TYR A 14 8.68 -24.14 2.49
N GLY A 15 9.57 -23.22 2.11
CA GLY A 15 9.92 -22.03 2.86
C GLY A 15 8.86 -20.92 2.74
N THR A 16 9.12 -19.77 3.35
CA THR A 16 8.17 -18.65 3.42
C THR A 16 7.78 -18.11 2.05
N PHE A 17 8.74 -17.82 1.17
CA PHE A 17 8.45 -17.29 -0.17
C PHE A 17 8.28 -18.39 -1.21
N GLY A 18 9.14 -19.42 -1.21
CA GLY A 18 8.99 -20.57 -2.12
C GLY A 18 7.63 -21.25 -1.99
N GLY A 19 7.12 -21.43 -0.76
CA GLY A 19 5.81 -22.01 -0.54
C GLY A 19 4.66 -21.08 -0.90
N ARG A 20 4.87 -19.77 -0.96
CA ARG A 20 3.87 -18.82 -1.46
C ARG A 20 3.85 -18.80 -2.98
N LEU A 21 5.02 -18.85 -3.61
CA LEU A 21 5.15 -19.02 -5.06
C LEU A 21 4.45 -20.30 -5.52
N ALA A 22 4.71 -21.44 -4.88
CA ALA A 22 4.06 -22.70 -5.21
C ALA A 22 2.52 -22.58 -5.14
N ARG A 23 1.98 -21.90 -4.12
CA ARG A 23 0.54 -21.65 -3.97
C ARG A 23 -0.03 -20.71 -5.04
N LEU A 24 0.71 -19.67 -5.44
CA LEU A 24 0.34 -18.78 -6.54
C LEU A 24 0.33 -19.47 -7.91
N LEU A 25 1.00 -20.63 -8.02
CA LEU A 25 1.08 -21.42 -9.23
C LEU A 25 0.23 -22.70 -9.18
N ALA A 26 -0.40 -22.99 -8.03
CA ALA A 26 -1.13 -24.23 -7.81
C ALA A 26 -2.36 -24.37 -8.74
N ASP A 27 -2.90 -23.27 -9.26
CA ASP A 27 -4.01 -23.25 -10.24
C ASP A 27 -3.61 -23.73 -11.64
N GLN A 28 -2.31 -23.83 -11.95
CA GLN A 28 -1.82 -24.12 -13.30
C GLN A 28 -1.67 -25.62 -13.57
N ALA A 29 -2.61 -26.20 -14.32
CA ALA A 29 -2.60 -27.63 -14.69
C ALA A 29 -1.41 -28.02 -15.60
N ARG A 30 -0.76 -27.04 -16.25
CA ARG A 30 0.40 -27.21 -17.15
C ARG A 30 1.73 -27.36 -16.40
N LEU A 31 1.73 -27.22 -15.07
CA LEU A 31 2.95 -27.24 -14.26
C LEU A 31 3.17 -28.57 -13.53
N ASP A 32 4.44 -28.95 -13.48
CA ASP A 32 5.01 -29.89 -12.52
C ASP A 32 5.97 -29.11 -11.60
N LEU A 33 5.57 -28.92 -10.35
CA LEU A 33 6.33 -28.19 -9.34
C LEU A 33 7.21 -29.15 -8.54
N ILE A 34 8.54 -29.01 -8.65
CA ILE A 34 9.48 -29.75 -7.80
C ILE A 34 9.76 -28.92 -6.55
N ILE A 35 9.25 -29.35 -5.40
CA ILE A 35 9.35 -28.65 -4.12
C ILE A 35 10.62 -29.11 -3.42
N ALA A 36 11.68 -28.31 -3.52
CA ALA A 36 13.01 -28.70 -3.08
C ALA A 36 13.46 -28.04 -1.77
N GLY A 37 14.14 -28.81 -0.93
CA GLY A 37 14.84 -28.31 0.26
C GLY A 37 15.52 -29.41 1.06
N ARG A 38 16.08 -29.08 2.22
CA ARG A 38 16.89 -29.99 3.04
C ARG A 38 16.14 -31.14 3.74
N SER A 39 14.80 -31.12 3.76
CA SER A 39 13.99 -32.07 4.54
C SER A 39 12.93 -32.72 3.66
N GLN A 40 13.09 -34.03 3.43
CA GLN A 40 12.15 -34.84 2.66
C GLN A 40 10.74 -34.76 3.25
N GLU A 41 10.61 -34.99 4.56
CA GLU A 41 9.33 -34.97 5.27
C GLU A 41 8.58 -33.64 5.07
N LYS A 42 9.28 -32.50 5.17
CA LYS A 42 8.67 -31.18 4.97
C LYS A 42 8.25 -30.95 3.52
N ALA A 43 9.06 -31.39 2.56
CA ALA A 43 8.73 -31.29 1.15
C ALA A 43 7.49 -32.13 0.82
N GLU A 44 7.43 -33.38 1.30
CA GLU A 44 6.29 -34.27 1.14
C GLU A 44 5.02 -33.73 1.79
N ALA A 45 5.11 -33.27 3.04
CA ALA A 45 3.99 -32.67 3.76
C ALA A 45 3.46 -31.44 3.02
N PHE A 46 4.35 -30.61 2.49
CA PHE A 46 3.97 -29.45 1.69
C PHE A 46 3.27 -29.86 0.39
N CYS A 47 3.82 -30.84 -0.36
CA CYS A 47 3.19 -31.32 -1.60
C CYS A 47 1.79 -31.87 -1.35
N ARG A 48 1.58 -32.64 -0.26
CA ARG A 48 0.24 -33.12 0.14
C ARG A 48 -0.73 -31.99 0.47
N ALA A 49 -0.24 -30.90 1.04
CA ALA A 49 -1.06 -29.78 1.49
C ALA A 49 -1.29 -28.68 0.42
N LEU A 50 -0.51 -28.66 -0.66
CA LEU A 50 -0.54 -27.59 -1.66
C LEU A 50 -1.92 -27.48 -2.36
N GLY A 51 -2.52 -28.63 -2.67
CA GLY A 51 -3.77 -28.71 -3.44
C GLY A 51 -3.62 -28.11 -4.85
N GLY A 52 -4.75 -27.85 -5.51
CA GLY A 52 -4.78 -27.23 -6.84
C GLY A 52 -4.69 -28.21 -8.01
N ARG A 53 -4.37 -27.68 -9.19
CA ARG A 53 -4.28 -28.38 -10.48
C ARG A 53 -2.84 -28.69 -10.90
N ALA A 54 -1.85 -27.95 -10.39
CA ALA A 54 -0.44 -28.25 -10.60
C ALA A 54 -0.07 -29.58 -9.94
N ARG A 55 0.80 -30.37 -10.57
CA ARG A 55 1.43 -31.52 -9.87
C ARG A 55 2.55 -31.01 -9.00
N ALA A 56 2.77 -31.65 -7.86
CA ALA A 56 3.87 -31.32 -6.97
C ALA A 56 4.63 -32.58 -6.58
N GLU A 57 5.95 -32.56 -6.71
CA GLU A 57 6.84 -33.64 -6.29
C GLU A 57 7.90 -33.13 -5.30
N PRO A 58 8.18 -33.86 -4.21
CA PRO A 58 9.18 -33.47 -3.23
C PRO A 58 10.60 -33.81 -3.71
N LEU A 59 11.57 -32.98 -3.36
CA LEU A 59 12.99 -33.24 -3.61
C LEU A 59 13.86 -32.84 -2.42
N VAL A 60 14.75 -33.73 -1.97
CA VAL A 60 15.83 -33.33 -1.07
C VAL A 60 16.94 -32.68 -1.88
N LEU A 61 17.17 -31.39 -1.63
CA LEU A 61 18.25 -30.64 -2.23
C LEU A 61 18.77 -29.59 -1.24
N ASP A 62 20.07 -29.62 -0.99
CA ASP A 62 20.78 -28.55 -0.29
C ASP A 62 21.55 -27.72 -1.32
N ARG A 63 21.48 -26.39 -1.19
CA ARG A 63 22.23 -25.47 -2.03
C ARG A 63 23.75 -25.65 -1.91
N ALA A 64 24.22 -26.20 -0.79
CA ALA A 64 25.62 -26.47 -0.53
C ALA A 64 26.06 -27.89 -0.96
N GLY A 65 25.14 -28.67 -1.53
CA GLY A 65 25.42 -30.03 -2.02
C GLY A 65 25.90 -30.06 -3.48
N ASP A 66 25.89 -31.26 -4.06
CA ASP A 66 26.22 -31.47 -5.49
C ASP A 66 25.06 -31.04 -6.39
N LEU A 67 25.04 -29.75 -6.72
CA LEU A 67 24.03 -29.13 -7.58
C LEU A 67 24.08 -29.67 -9.02
N ALA A 68 25.27 -30.00 -9.52
CA ALA A 68 25.43 -30.48 -10.89
C ALA A 68 24.75 -31.84 -11.09
N ALA A 69 25.01 -32.79 -10.18
CA ALA A 69 24.34 -34.09 -10.20
C ALA A 69 22.82 -33.96 -10.01
N ALA A 70 22.39 -33.11 -9.07
CA ALA A 70 20.97 -32.90 -8.81
C ALA A 70 20.22 -32.31 -10.02
N PHE A 71 20.77 -31.27 -10.66
CA PHE A 71 20.12 -30.63 -11.81
C PHE A 71 20.11 -31.55 -13.05
N ALA A 72 21.18 -32.31 -13.27
CA ALA A 72 21.23 -33.31 -14.33
C ALA A 72 20.17 -34.42 -14.17
N ALA A 73 19.84 -34.79 -12.93
CA ALA A 73 18.82 -35.77 -12.61
C ALA A 73 17.39 -35.21 -12.74
N VAL A 74 17.15 -34.00 -12.22
CA VAL A 74 15.80 -33.40 -12.16
C VAL A 74 15.29 -32.93 -13.52
N ARG A 75 16.20 -32.41 -14.37
CA ARG A 75 15.90 -31.89 -15.73
C ARG A 75 14.66 -30.98 -15.75
N ALA A 76 14.60 -30.01 -14.83
CA ALA A 76 13.56 -29.00 -14.87
C ALA A 76 13.85 -27.95 -15.96
N ASP A 77 12.81 -27.26 -16.43
CA ASP A 77 12.95 -26.20 -17.42
C ASP A 77 13.44 -24.90 -16.77
N LEU A 78 13.02 -24.68 -15.52
CA LEU A 78 13.29 -23.46 -14.75
C LEU A 78 13.59 -23.77 -13.29
N VAL A 79 14.61 -23.13 -12.74
CA VAL A 79 14.88 -23.06 -11.31
C VAL A 79 14.40 -21.72 -10.76
N VAL A 80 13.63 -21.77 -9.67
CA VAL A 80 13.32 -20.60 -8.85
C VAL A 80 14.00 -20.72 -7.49
N ASP A 81 15.00 -19.87 -7.23
CA ASP A 81 15.72 -19.83 -5.96
C ASP A 81 15.01 -18.93 -4.94
N ALA A 82 14.41 -19.57 -3.94
CA ALA A 82 13.79 -18.93 -2.77
C ALA A 82 14.51 -19.30 -1.46
N SER A 83 15.80 -19.69 -1.53
CA SER A 83 16.58 -20.28 -0.42
C SER A 83 17.41 -19.29 0.41
N GLY A 84 17.10 -17.99 0.36
CA GLY A 84 17.81 -16.90 1.06
C GLY A 84 18.08 -17.13 2.56
N PRO A 85 18.86 -16.26 3.23
CA PRO A 85 19.15 -14.87 2.82
C PRO A 85 20.32 -14.76 1.84
N PHE A 86 20.16 -13.92 0.82
CA PHE A 86 21.12 -13.73 -0.28
C PHE A 86 22.37 -12.94 0.14
N GLN A 87 22.32 -12.29 1.30
CA GLN A 87 23.43 -11.56 1.92
C GLN A 87 24.46 -12.48 2.59
N ALA A 88 24.17 -13.79 2.70
CA ALA A 88 24.96 -14.73 3.50
C ALA A 88 25.48 -15.96 2.73
N TYR A 89 25.62 -15.87 1.40
CA TYR A 89 26.06 -16.99 0.56
C TYR A 89 27.58 -17.21 0.49
N GLY A 90 28.38 -16.41 1.22
CA GLY A 90 29.82 -16.65 1.36
C GLY A 90 30.61 -16.36 0.08
N ALA A 91 31.66 -17.16 -0.16
CA ALA A 91 32.63 -16.92 -1.25
C ALA A 91 32.07 -17.25 -2.66
N GLU A 92 31.09 -18.16 -2.75
CA GLU A 92 30.49 -18.58 -4.02
C GLU A 92 28.99 -18.24 -4.06
N PRO A 93 28.63 -16.95 -4.10
CA PRO A 93 27.23 -16.54 -4.02
C PRO A 93 26.38 -17.10 -5.16
N TYR A 94 26.96 -17.31 -6.34
CA TYR A 94 26.27 -17.68 -7.57
C TYR A 94 26.31 -19.18 -7.90
N ALA A 95 26.71 -20.06 -6.98
CA ALA A 95 26.84 -21.50 -7.25
C ALA A 95 25.56 -22.14 -7.85
N VAL A 96 24.38 -21.75 -7.37
CA VAL A 96 23.08 -22.21 -7.92
C VAL A 96 22.86 -21.69 -9.34
N VAL A 97 23.20 -20.44 -9.61
CA VAL A 97 23.09 -19.82 -10.94
C VAL A 97 24.02 -20.51 -11.93
N ASP A 98 25.29 -20.69 -11.54
CA ASP A 98 26.32 -21.28 -12.38
C ASP A 98 25.97 -22.74 -12.72
N ALA A 99 25.44 -23.50 -11.74
CA ALA A 99 24.93 -24.85 -11.96
C ALA A 99 23.70 -24.90 -12.89
N ALA A 100 22.75 -23.96 -12.74
CA ALA A 100 21.57 -23.88 -13.60
C ALA A 100 21.95 -23.59 -15.06
N ILE A 101 22.85 -22.62 -15.28
CA ILE A 101 23.39 -22.30 -16.60
C ILE A 101 24.08 -23.53 -17.21
N ALA A 102 24.92 -24.23 -16.44
CA ALA A 102 25.62 -25.42 -16.92
C ALA A 102 24.67 -26.55 -17.32
N ALA A 103 23.55 -26.70 -16.59
CA ALA A 103 22.49 -27.66 -16.88
C ALA A 103 21.53 -27.23 -18.01
N GLY A 104 21.67 -26.00 -18.55
CA GLY A 104 20.78 -25.47 -19.58
C GLY A 104 19.39 -25.11 -19.06
N MET A 105 19.26 -24.83 -17.77
CA MET A 105 18.00 -24.46 -17.12
C MET A 105 17.88 -22.94 -17.01
N ASP A 106 16.67 -22.42 -17.21
CA ASP A 106 16.40 -21.02 -16.90
C ASP A 106 16.45 -20.79 -15.39
N TYR A 107 16.68 -19.54 -14.99
CA TYR A 107 16.81 -19.18 -13.57
C TYR A 107 16.07 -17.90 -13.22
N ILE A 108 15.36 -17.94 -12.10
CA ILE A 108 14.78 -16.79 -11.41
C ILE A 108 15.15 -16.88 -9.92
N ASP A 109 15.38 -15.76 -9.27
CA ASP A 109 15.43 -15.70 -7.80
C ASP A 109 14.56 -14.58 -7.23
N LEU A 110 14.27 -14.66 -5.94
CA LEU A 110 13.53 -13.65 -5.19
C LEU A 110 14.49 -12.81 -4.31
N ALA A 111 15.71 -12.55 -4.77
CA ALA A 111 16.75 -11.92 -3.97
C ALA A 111 16.40 -10.50 -3.53
N ASP A 112 16.68 -10.21 -2.25
CA ASP A 112 16.59 -8.90 -1.63
C ASP A 112 17.97 -8.31 -1.26
N GLY A 113 19.06 -9.03 -1.57
CA GLY A 113 20.43 -8.56 -1.33
C GLY A 113 20.94 -7.70 -2.48
N ALA A 114 21.26 -6.43 -2.22
CA ALA A 114 21.61 -5.47 -3.27
C ALA A 114 22.87 -5.90 -4.03
N ALA A 115 23.91 -6.35 -3.32
CA ALA A 115 25.14 -6.81 -3.93
C ALA A 115 24.96 -8.06 -4.83
N PHE A 116 24.08 -8.97 -4.43
CA PHE A 116 23.79 -10.19 -5.20
C PHE A 116 23.08 -9.85 -6.51
N VAL A 117 22.01 -9.05 -6.44
CA VAL A 117 21.26 -8.62 -7.64
C VAL A 117 22.14 -7.78 -8.55
N ALA A 118 22.92 -6.85 -8.00
CA ALA A 118 23.77 -5.96 -8.79
C ALA A 118 24.89 -6.71 -9.52
N GLY A 119 25.36 -7.84 -8.97
CA GLY A 119 26.45 -8.64 -9.52
C GLY A 119 26.01 -9.74 -10.49
N ILE A 120 24.71 -10.04 -10.62
CA ILE A 120 24.22 -11.12 -11.49
C ILE A 120 24.67 -10.98 -12.96
N GLY A 121 24.82 -9.73 -13.43
CA GLY A 121 25.22 -9.44 -14.82
C GLY A 121 26.60 -9.99 -15.21
N THR A 122 27.45 -10.32 -14.24
CA THR A 122 28.74 -10.99 -14.48
C THR A 122 28.58 -12.39 -15.10
N ARG A 123 27.38 -12.97 -15.07
CA ARG A 123 27.05 -14.29 -15.65
C ARG A 123 26.39 -14.18 -17.03
N ASP A 124 26.25 -12.97 -17.58
CA ASP A 124 25.49 -12.74 -18.82
C ASP A 124 26.05 -13.51 -20.01
N ALA A 125 27.38 -13.45 -20.22
CA ALA A 125 28.04 -14.16 -21.31
C ALA A 125 27.82 -15.68 -21.22
N ALA A 126 27.93 -16.26 -20.02
CA ALA A 126 27.71 -17.69 -19.80
C ALA A 126 26.26 -18.11 -20.05
N ALA A 127 25.29 -17.31 -19.56
CA ALA A 127 23.87 -17.56 -19.79
C ALA A 127 23.50 -17.48 -21.28
N ARG A 128 24.01 -16.46 -22.01
CA ARG A 128 23.80 -16.33 -23.46
C ARG A 128 24.39 -17.50 -24.24
N ALA A 129 25.60 -17.94 -23.90
CA ALA A 129 26.25 -19.08 -24.55
C ALA A 129 25.45 -20.39 -24.41
N ARG A 130 24.62 -20.50 -23.36
CA ARG A 130 23.73 -21.65 -23.12
C ARG A 130 22.28 -21.40 -23.54
N ASN A 131 21.98 -20.23 -24.13
CA ASN A 131 20.64 -19.82 -24.53
C ASN A 131 19.61 -19.83 -23.37
N VAL A 132 20.05 -19.57 -22.14
CA VAL A 132 19.19 -19.50 -20.94
C VAL A 132 19.02 -18.06 -20.48
N PHE A 133 17.90 -17.75 -19.83
CA PHE A 133 17.75 -16.49 -19.11
C PHE A 133 18.01 -16.68 -17.61
N VAL A 134 18.57 -15.64 -17.00
CA VAL A 134 18.84 -15.57 -15.56
C VAL A 134 18.35 -14.21 -15.06
N LEU A 135 17.29 -14.21 -14.24
CA LEU A 135 16.66 -13.00 -13.73
C LEU A 135 16.76 -12.94 -12.21
N SER A 136 17.53 -11.97 -11.70
CA SER A 136 17.72 -11.81 -10.26
C SER A 136 16.86 -10.70 -9.67
N GLY A 137 16.39 -10.90 -8.44
CA GLY A 137 15.56 -9.96 -7.71
C GLY A 137 14.13 -9.90 -8.23
N ALA A 138 13.51 -11.02 -8.62
CA ALA A 138 12.11 -11.07 -9.05
C ALA A 138 11.13 -10.94 -7.86
N SER A 139 11.18 -9.79 -7.19
CA SER A 139 10.46 -9.49 -5.95
C SER A 139 9.83 -8.09 -5.98
N SER A 140 9.10 -7.71 -4.92
CA SER A 140 8.46 -6.39 -4.81
C SER A 140 9.47 -5.23 -4.95
N PHE A 141 10.67 -5.45 -4.44
CA PHE A 141 11.83 -4.56 -4.57
C PHE A 141 12.93 -5.42 -5.22
N PRO A 142 13.35 -5.20 -6.47
CA PRO A 142 13.13 -4.00 -7.31
C PRO A 142 12.06 -4.07 -8.40
N VAL A 143 11.35 -5.19 -8.62
CA VAL A 143 10.48 -5.30 -9.82
C VAL A 143 9.24 -4.43 -9.71
N LEU A 144 8.44 -4.64 -8.67
CA LEU A 144 7.16 -3.94 -8.52
C LEU A 144 7.38 -2.45 -8.27
N SER A 145 8.42 -2.09 -7.53
CA SER A 145 8.80 -0.71 -7.32
C SER A 145 9.27 0.00 -8.59
N ALA A 146 10.07 -0.66 -9.43
CA ALA A 146 10.50 -0.09 -10.71
C ALA A 146 9.33 0.03 -11.70
N ALA A 147 8.42 -0.97 -11.75
CA ALA A 147 7.20 -0.90 -12.55
C ALA A 147 6.30 0.27 -12.12
N ALA A 148 6.13 0.46 -10.81
CA ALA A 148 5.41 1.61 -10.27
C ALA A 148 6.08 2.94 -10.66
N THR A 149 7.40 3.05 -10.54
CA THR A 149 8.15 4.26 -10.94
C THR A 149 7.96 4.57 -12.43
N ARG A 150 8.05 3.57 -13.31
CA ARG A 150 7.81 3.78 -14.77
C ARG A 150 6.42 4.33 -15.03
N ARG A 151 5.39 3.73 -14.43
CA ARG A 151 4.01 4.21 -14.55
C ARG A 151 3.82 5.63 -14.00
N LEU A 152 4.51 6.01 -12.92
CA LEU A 152 4.44 7.35 -12.35
C LEU A 152 5.11 8.39 -13.26
N ALA A 153 6.25 8.04 -13.84
CA ALA A 153 7.02 8.90 -14.73
C ALA A 153 6.32 9.13 -16.08
N ASP A 154 5.59 8.12 -16.58
CA ASP A 154 4.85 8.19 -17.84
C ASP A 154 5.73 8.67 -19.02
N GLY A 155 6.92 8.07 -19.14
CA GLY A 155 7.93 8.45 -20.13
C GLY A 155 8.80 9.67 -19.77
N GLY A 156 8.48 10.39 -18.70
CA GLY A 156 9.27 11.49 -18.18
C GLY A 156 10.60 11.07 -17.51
N THR A 157 11.43 12.06 -17.19
CA THR A 157 12.65 11.86 -16.40
C THR A 157 12.34 11.74 -14.92
N VAL A 158 13.10 10.92 -14.19
CA VAL A 158 12.91 10.70 -12.75
C VAL A 158 14.13 11.19 -11.99
N GLU A 159 13.92 12.16 -11.10
CA GLU A 159 14.99 12.76 -10.30
C GLU A 159 15.01 12.25 -8.86
N THR A 160 13.85 11.93 -8.29
CA THR A 160 13.79 11.34 -6.94
C THR A 160 12.82 10.18 -6.88
N ILE A 161 13.19 9.16 -6.10
CA ILE A 161 12.35 8.00 -5.81
C ILE A 161 12.37 7.73 -4.30
N THR A 162 11.18 7.59 -3.71
CA THR A 162 11.00 7.14 -2.32
C THR A 162 10.10 5.92 -2.28
N GLY A 163 10.64 4.77 -1.86
CA GLY A 163 9.90 3.53 -1.69
C GLY A 163 9.62 3.20 -0.23
N GLY A 164 8.55 2.46 0.04
CA GLY A 164 8.23 2.01 1.39
C GLY A 164 7.42 0.72 1.42
N VAL A 165 7.78 -0.20 2.30
CA VAL A 165 6.97 -1.39 2.62
C VAL A 165 6.52 -1.39 4.09
N ALA A 166 5.24 -1.63 4.30
CA ALA A 166 4.62 -1.69 5.62
C ALA A 166 3.92 -3.05 5.77
N PRO A 167 4.61 -4.11 6.21
CA PRO A 167 4.00 -5.41 6.39
C PRO A 167 2.92 -5.37 7.50
N SER A 168 1.92 -6.23 7.39
CA SER A 168 0.93 -6.38 8.47
C SER A 168 1.62 -6.83 9.76
N PRO A 169 1.23 -6.33 10.95
CA PRO A 169 1.71 -6.85 12.23
C PRO A 169 1.32 -8.32 12.45
N ARG A 170 0.35 -8.85 11.69
CA ARG A 170 -0.07 -10.25 11.71
C ARG A 170 0.57 -11.08 10.60
N ALA A 171 1.27 -10.45 9.66
CA ALA A 171 2.02 -11.17 8.65
C ALA A 171 3.23 -11.86 9.33
N GLY A 172 3.30 -13.18 9.23
CA GLY A 172 4.48 -13.93 9.66
C GLY A 172 5.70 -13.53 8.82
N ILE A 173 6.57 -12.69 9.38
CA ILE A 173 7.87 -12.35 8.78
C ILE A 173 8.82 -13.52 9.01
N GLY A 174 9.30 -14.12 7.93
CA GLY A 174 10.21 -15.26 7.98
C GLY A 174 11.54 -14.91 8.65
N LEU A 175 12.13 -15.89 9.34
CA LEU A 175 13.40 -15.71 10.07
C LEU A 175 14.54 -15.20 9.18
N ASN A 176 14.59 -15.61 7.90
CA ASN A 176 15.64 -15.18 6.98
C ASN A 176 15.57 -13.67 6.68
N VAL A 177 14.37 -13.10 6.57
CA VAL A 177 14.18 -11.65 6.41
C VAL A 177 14.65 -10.92 7.67
N ILE A 178 14.32 -11.44 8.85
CA ILE A 178 14.77 -10.85 10.12
C ILE A 178 16.30 -10.92 10.25
N ARG A 179 16.92 -12.03 9.83
CA ARG A 179 18.38 -12.18 9.80
C ARG A 179 19.04 -11.20 8.84
N ALA A 180 18.46 -10.99 7.65
CA ALA A 180 18.93 -9.99 6.70
C ALA A 180 18.88 -8.58 7.32
N ILE A 181 17.71 -8.17 7.85
CA ILE A 181 17.55 -6.86 8.51
C ILE A 181 18.55 -6.66 9.65
N ALA A 182 18.74 -7.69 10.49
CA ALA A 182 19.63 -7.63 11.64
C ALA A 182 21.12 -7.59 11.25
N SER A 183 21.51 -8.04 10.05
CA SER A 183 22.91 -8.05 9.61
C SER A 183 23.41 -6.65 9.24
N TYR A 184 22.56 -5.82 8.63
CA TYR A 184 22.89 -4.46 8.20
C TYR A 184 22.41 -3.36 9.17
N ALA A 185 21.61 -3.69 10.18
CA ALA A 185 21.10 -2.71 11.15
C ALA A 185 22.22 -1.84 11.77
N GLY A 186 22.10 -0.51 11.65
CA GLY A 186 23.09 0.44 12.17
C GLY A 186 24.35 0.61 11.33
N ARG A 187 24.48 -0.11 10.21
CA ARG A 187 25.62 -0.04 9.28
C ARG A 187 25.35 0.95 8.15
N PRO A 188 26.41 1.53 7.54
CA PRO A 188 26.26 2.28 6.30
C PRO A 188 25.85 1.34 5.16
N ILE A 189 24.89 1.77 4.35
CA ILE A 189 24.45 1.10 3.13
C ILE A 189 24.55 2.07 1.96
N ALA A 190 24.90 1.57 0.77
CA ALA A 190 25.04 2.39 -0.43
C ALA A 190 23.67 2.92 -0.89
N LEU A 191 23.62 4.21 -1.27
CA LEU A 191 22.47 4.84 -1.91
C LEU A 191 22.91 6.09 -2.68
N ARG A 192 22.05 6.59 -3.57
CA ARG A 192 22.26 7.85 -4.27
C ARG A 192 21.56 9.00 -3.57
N ARG A 193 22.28 10.11 -3.35
CA ARG A 193 21.76 11.37 -2.76
C ARG A 193 22.45 12.55 -3.42
N ASP A 194 21.67 13.59 -3.73
CA ASP A 194 22.15 14.81 -4.40
C ASP A 194 22.94 14.52 -5.70
N GLY A 195 22.56 13.48 -6.44
CA GLY A 195 23.22 13.05 -7.68
C GLY A 195 24.54 12.32 -7.48
N ARG A 196 24.90 11.96 -6.24
CA ARG A 196 26.17 11.30 -5.91
C ARG A 196 25.95 9.99 -5.16
N ASP A 197 26.84 9.04 -5.40
CA ASP A 197 26.90 7.82 -4.62
C ASP A 197 27.43 8.12 -3.23
N THR A 198 26.66 7.74 -2.22
CA THR A 198 26.96 7.97 -0.81
C THR A 198 26.44 6.81 0.03
N THR A 199 26.45 6.98 1.35
CA THR A 199 25.89 6.00 2.27
C THR A 199 24.82 6.60 3.16
N GLY A 200 23.79 5.82 3.45
CA GLY A 200 22.84 6.09 4.52
C GLY A 200 22.99 5.08 5.65
N ILE A 201 22.52 5.44 6.84
CA ILE A 201 22.62 4.56 8.02
C ILE A 201 21.33 3.76 8.17
N ALA A 202 21.42 2.46 7.90
CA ALA A 202 20.27 1.56 7.89
C ALA A 202 19.61 1.49 9.27
N LEU A 203 18.27 1.50 9.27
CA LEU A 203 17.40 1.53 10.43
C LEU A 203 17.61 2.71 11.40
N VAL A 204 18.45 3.70 11.07
CA VAL A 204 18.63 4.92 11.86
C VAL A 204 17.93 6.09 11.19
N GLU A 205 18.14 6.25 9.89
CA GLU A 205 17.41 7.21 9.06
C GLU A 205 15.95 6.78 8.91
N SER A 206 15.02 7.72 9.04
CA SER A 206 13.60 7.42 8.97
C SER A 206 12.77 8.60 8.50
N ILE A 207 11.72 8.30 7.75
CA ILE A 207 10.69 9.25 7.31
C ILE A 207 9.32 8.79 7.78
N THR A 208 8.34 9.69 7.77
CA THR A 208 6.94 9.33 8.02
C THR A 208 6.15 9.44 6.73
N ARG A 209 5.42 8.38 6.39
CA ARG A 209 4.55 8.28 5.22
C ARG A 209 3.28 7.50 5.53
N THR A 210 2.29 7.66 4.66
CA THR A 210 0.99 7.00 4.75
C THR A 210 0.79 6.23 3.45
N VAL A 211 0.48 4.94 3.53
CA VAL A 211 0.05 4.16 2.36
C VAL A 211 -1.45 4.39 2.20
N ALA A 212 -1.86 5.02 1.10
CA ALA A 212 -3.20 5.53 0.92
C ALA A 212 -3.72 5.35 -0.52
N PRO A 213 -4.11 4.14 -0.95
CA PRO A 213 -4.79 3.99 -2.23
C PRO A 213 -6.05 4.90 -2.32
N PRO A 214 -6.30 5.58 -3.45
CA PRO A 214 -7.48 6.41 -3.69
C PRO A 214 -8.82 5.73 -3.34
N GLY A 215 -9.68 6.45 -2.60
CA GLY A 215 -11.03 5.98 -2.23
C GLY A 215 -11.07 4.77 -1.29
N HIS A 216 -9.99 4.47 -0.58
CA HIS A 216 -9.92 3.35 0.38
C HIS A 216 -9.43 3.86 1.73
N VAL A 217 -9.69 3.11 2.80
CA VAL A 217 -9.18 3.46 4.13
C VAL A 217 -7.65 3.39 4.12
N PRO A 218 -6.91 4.49 4.35
CA PRO A 218 -5.46 4.45 4.34
C PRO A 218 -4.92 3.64 5.53
N LEU A 219 -3.68 3.16 5.41
CA LEU A 219 -2.93 2.72 6.60
C LEU A 219 -2.64 3.94 7.47
N GLY A 220 -2.70 3.79 8.79
CA GLY A 220 -2.27 4.87 9.68
C GLY A 220 -0.79 5.22 9.43
N ALA A 221 -0.46 6.52 9.47
CA ALA A 221 0.90 7.02 9.22
C ALA A 221 1.98 6.17 9.92
N ARG A 222 2.96 5.73 9.14
CA ARG A 222 4.05 4.84 9.56
C ARG A 222 5.38 5.57 9.53
N ARG A 223 6.22 5.25 10.51
CA ARG A 223 7.65 5.58 10.46
C ARG A 223 8.34 4.50 9.66
N PHE A 224 8.77 4.83 8.45
CA PHE A 224 9.61 3.96 7.64
C PHE A 224 11.06 4.23 7.99
N SER A 225 11.85 3.19 8.18
CA SER A 225 13.30 3.31 8.40
C SER A 225 14.06 2.72 7.23
N LEU A 226 15.17 3.36 6.86
CA LEU A 226 15.98 2.98 5.70
C LEU A 226 16.41 1.50 5.79
N VAL A 227 16.25 0.75 4.71
CA VAL A 227 16.61 -0.67 4.63
C VAL A 227 17.49 -0.93 3.40
N GLU A 228 18.35 -1.95 3.48
CA GLU A 228 19.09 -2.43 2.32
C GLU A 228 18.14 -3.24 1.43
N VAL A 229 17.97 -2.80 0.18
CA VAL A 229 17.22 -3.49 -0.87
C VAL A 229 17.89 -3.21 -2.22
N PRO A 230 17.66 -4.04 -3.25
CA PRO A 230 18.31 -3.87 -4.55
C PRO A 230 17.97 -2.55 -5.23
N ASP A 231 16.81 -1.95 -4.95
CA ASP A 231 16.40 -0.65 -5.51
C ASP A 231 17.43 0.46 -5.33
N LEU A 232 18.14 0.45 -4.20
CA LEU A 232 19.14 1.48 -3.90
C LEU A 232 20.31 1.47 -4.90
N THR A 233 20.53 0.35 -5.59
CA THR A 233 21.57 0.18 -6.60
C THR A 233 21.01 -0.01 -8.02
N GLU A 234 19.84 -0.64 -8.16
CA GLU A 234 19.24 -0.97 -9.45
C GLU A 234 18.45 0.20 -10.06
N LEU A 235 17.68 0.96 -9.28
CA LEU A 235 16.94 2.09 -9.83
C LEU A 235 17.86 3.18 -10.41
N PRO A 236 19.01 3.54 -9.77
CA PRO A 236 19.97 4.46 -10.39
C PRO A 236 20.58 3.98 -11.71
N ARG A 237 20.50 2.68 -12.04
CA ARG A 237 20.91 2.14 -13.36
C ARG A 237 19.81 2.29 -14.40
N LEU A 238 18.54 2.20 -13.99
CA LEU A 238 17.38 2.38 -14.86
C LEU A 238 17.09 3.86 -15.15
N TRP A 239 17.40 4.74 -14.21
CA TRP A 239 17.27 6.20 -14.35
C TRP A 239 18.61 6.88 -14.03
N PRO A 240 19.49 7.11 -15.02
CA PRO A 240 20.77 7.75 -14.83
C PRO A 240 20.68 9.18 -14.25
N GLU A 241 19.59 9.90 -14.51
CA GLU A 241 19.31 11.26 -14.04
C GLU A 241 18.93 11.30 -12.54
N LEU A 242 18.76 10.14 -11.91
CA LEU A 242 18.27 10.02 -10.55
C LEU A 242 19.24 10.69 -9.57
N ARG A 243 18.72 11.71 -8.88
CA ARG A 243 19.45 12.48 -7.86
C ARG A 243 19.34 11.85 -6.49
N ALA A 244 18.21 11.23 -6.16
CA ALA A 244 17.99 10.64 -4.85
C ALA A 244 17.14 9.36 -4.90
N VAL A 245 17.56 8.33 -4.17
CA VAL A 245 16.76 7.13 -3.92
C VAL A 245 16.75 6.81 -2.43
N TRP A 246 15.56 6.52 -1.90
CA TRP A 246 15.39 6.11 -0.52
C TRP A 246 14.34 5.00 -0.44
N VAL A 247 14.64 3.90 0.25
CA VAL A 247 13.65 2.83 0.48
C VAL A 247 13.63 2.42 1.94
N GLY A 248 12.44 2.29 2.51
CA GLY A 248 12.27 1.99 3.93
C GLY A 248 11.26 0.90 4.25
N ALA A 249 11.39 0.33 5.44
CA ALA A 249 10.40 -0.56 6.03
C ALA A 249 9.75 0.09 7.26
N GLY A 250 8.42 0.03 7.34
CA GLY A 250 7.63 0.60 8.43
C GLY A 250 6.75 -0.45 9.10
N THR A 251 7.24 -1.05 10.19
CA THR A 251 6.51 -2.12 10.89
C THR A 251 5.60 -1.59 12.00
N LEU A 252 4.62 -2.40 12.38
CA LEU A 252 3.86 -2.24 13.62
C LEU A 252 4.10 -3.41 14.57
N PRO A 253 3.91 -3.22 15.88
CA PRO A 253 3.72 -1.94 16.60
C PRO A 253 4.87 -0.91 16.48
N ALA A 254 4.55 0.39 16.50
CA ALA A 254 5.54 1.46 16.34
C ALA A 254 6.61 1.50 17.45
N VAL A 255 6.32 0.95 18.63
CA VAL A 255 7.29 0.80 19.71
C VAL A 255 8.44 -0.14 19.32
N TRP A 256 8.15 -1.22 18.59
CA TRP A 256 9.18 -2.17 18.13
C TRP A 256 10.06 -1.55 17.05
N GLN A 257 9.46 -0.84 16.09
CA GLN A 257 10.23 -0.08 15.10
C GLN A 257 11.21 0.90 15.79
N ARG A 258 10.74 1.64 16.80
CA ARG A 258 11.59 2.57 17.57
C ARG A 258 12.66 1.85 18.38
N GLY A 259 12.33 0.72 19.00
CA GLY A 259 13.28 -0.12 19.71
C GLY A 259 14.41 -0.61 18.79
N LEU A 260 14.04 -1.10 17.60
CA LEU A 260 14.99 -1.51 16.57
C LEU A 260 15.85 -0.33 16.09
N ASN A 261 15.27 0.86 15.91
CA ASN A 261 16.04 2.07 15.61
C ASN A 261 17.05 2.41 16.72
N GLY A 262 16.65 2.24 17.99
CA GLY A 262 17.53 2.42 19.15
C GLY A 262 18.69 1.45 19.14
N LEU A 263 18.42 0.15 18.94
CA LEU A 263 19.46 -0.89 18.83
C LEU A 263 20.40 -0.63 17.63
N ALA A 264 19.86 -0.19 16.49
CA ALA A 264 20.66 0.19 15.33
C ALA A 264 21.60 1.37 15.64
N ARG A 265 21.17 2.35 16.46
CA ARG A 265 22.04 3.44 16.94
C ARG A 265 23.15 2.93 17.85
N LEU A 266 22.89 1.95 18.72
CA LEU A 266 23.94 1.33 19.53
C LEU A 266 25.01 0.67 18.66
N VAL A 267 24.60 -0.01 17.58
CA VAL A 267 25.54 -0.55 16.59
C VAL A 267 26.33 0.56 15.91
N ARG A 268 25.65 1.63 15.47
CA ARG A 268 26.28 2.79 14.83
C ARG A 268 27.31 3.47 15.73
N CYS A 269 27.05 3.55 17.04
CA CYS A 269 27.96 4.13 18.03
C CYS A 269 29.09 3.16 18.46
N GLY A 270 29.14 1.93 17.92
CA GLY A 270 30.15 0.94 18.28
C GLY A 270 29.93 0.25 19.63
N LEU A 271 28.77 0.45 20.27
CA LEU A 271 28.45 -0.16 21.57
C LEU A 271 28.09 -1.66 21.43
N ILE A 272 27.60 -2.07 20.26
CA ILE A 272 27.29 -3.47 19.93
C ILE A 272 27.79 -3.75 18.52
N PRO A 273 28.49 -4.87 18.22
CA PRO A 273 29.06 -5.09 16.89
C PRO A 273 28.03 -5.42 15.80
N SER A 274 26.92 -6.07 16.14
CA SER A 274 25.86 -6.46 15.20
C SER A 274 24.60 -6.90 15.94
N LEU A 275 23.43 -6.75 15.31
CA LEU A 275 22.18 -7.32 15.80
C LEU A 275 21.92 -8.75 15.32
N GLY A 276 22.76 -9.30 14.43
CA GLY A 276 22.53 -10.60 13.79
C GLY A 276 22.30 -11.76 14.76
N ARG A 277 22.99 -11.76 15.91
CA ARG A 277 22.84 -12.79 16.96
C ARG A 277 21.46 -12.79 17.63
N PHE A 278 20.75 -11.65 17.59
CA PHE A 278 19.43 -11.49 18.21
C PHE A 278 18.27 -11.79 17.25
N ALA A 279 18.53 -12.15 15.98
CA ALA A 279 17.48 -12.44 15.01
C ALA A 279 16.47 -13.53 15.47
N PRO A 280 16.87 -14.65 16.12
CA PRO A 280 15.93 -15.62 16.64
C PRO A 280 15.01 -15.06 17.73
N LEU A 281 15.56 -14.21 18.61
CA LEU A 281 14.79 -13.53 19.65
C LEU A 281 13.78 -12.58 19.03
N PHE A 282 14.19 -11.75 18.07
CA PHE A 282 13.27 -10.85 17.37
C PHE A 282 12.15 -11.61 16.68
N HIS A 283 12.45 -12.74 16.04
CA HIS A 283 11.44 -13.58 15.42
C HIS A 283 10.43 -14.17 16.44
N ALA A 284 10.91 -14.63 17.59
CA ALA A 284 10.05 -15.13 18.65
C ALA A 284 9.14 -14.03 19.23
N VAL A 285 9.65 -12.81 19.39
CA VAL A 285 8.90 -11.66 19.92
C VAL A 285 7.82 -11.22 18.92
N THR A 286 8.15 -11.07 17.64
CA THR A 286 7.19 -10.64 16.61
C THR A 286 6.07 -11.67 16.42
N GLY A 287 6.39 -12.96 16.51
CA GLY A 287 5.38 -14.03 16.43
C GLY A 287 4.39 -14.08 17.60
N ARG A 288 4.76 -13.55 18.79
CA ARG A 288 3.93 -13.61 20.01
C ARG A 288 3.12 -12.34 20.29
N LEU A 289 3.50 -11.20 19.72
CA LEU A 289 2.96 -9.88 20.07
C LEU A 289 2.36 -9.14 18.85
N ALA A 290 1.59 -9.87 18.04
CA ALA A 290 0.90 -9.35 16.87
C ALA A 290 -0.40 -8.61 17.26
N TRP A 291 -0.33 -7.28 17.41
CA TRP A 291 -1.51 -6.43 17.60
C TRP A 291 -1.58 -5.30 16.57
N GLY A 292 -2.76 -5.08 16.01
CA GLY A 292 -3.06 -4.08 15.00
C GLY A 292 -4.01 -4.63 13.95
N GLU A 293 -4.32 -3.82 12.94
CA GLU A 293 -5.12 -4.26 11.80
C GLU A 293 -4.37 -5.32 10.98
N HIS A 294 -5.08 -6.31 10.44
CA HIS A 294 -4.51 -7.30 9.52
C HIS A 294 -4.36 -6.70 8.11
N ARG A 295 -3.59 -5.61 8.01
CA ARG A 295 -3.42 -4.85 6.77
C ARG A 295 -1.96 -4.47 6.61
N GLY A 296 -1.44 -4.65 5.40
CA GLY A 296 -0.12 -4.21 4.98
C GLY A 296 -0.21 -3.35 3.73
N GLY A 297 0.91 -2.81 3.29
CA GLY A 297 0.93 -2.00 2.09
C GLY A 297 2.32 -1.65 1.62
N MET A 298 2.37 -1.06 0.44
CA MET A 298 3.57 -0.58 -0.23
C MET A 298 3.28 0.79 -0.84
N LEU A 299 4.28 1.65 -0.90
CA LEU A 299 4.22 2.92 -1.61
C LEU A 299 5.48 3.13 -2.44
N VAL A 300 5.33 3.84 -3.55
CA VAL A 300 6.42 4.38 -4.37
C VAL A 300 6.04 5.81 -4.70
N GLU A 301 6.90 6.77 -4.36
CA GLU A 301 6.80 8.18 -4.70
C GLU A 301 7.90 8.49 -5.72
N ALA A 302 7.55 9.22 -6.78
CA ALA A 302 8.49 9.66 -7.79
C ALA A 302 8.26 11.14 -8.12
N SER A 303 9.35 11.86 -8.35
CA SER A 303 9.31 13.23 -8.88
C SER A 303 10.38 13.43 -9.94
N GLY A 304 10.11 14.34 -10.87
CA GLY A 304 11.02 14.69 -11.96
C GLY A 304 10.31 15.56 -12.98
N LEU A 305 10.64 15.41 -14.25
CA LEU A 305 10.03 16.16 -15.35
C LEU A 305 9.21 15.22 -16.24
N THR A 306 8.03 15.67 -16.65
CA THR A 306 7.22 15.03 -17.69
C THR A 306 7.92 15.11 -19.05
N VAL A 307 7.38 14.41 -20.06
CA VAL A 307 7.87 14.49 -21.44
C VAL A 307 7.81 15.94 -21.96
N GLU A 308 6.83 16.72 -21.51
CA GLU A 308 6.66 18.14 -21.82
C GLU A 308 7.56 19.08 -20.99
N GLY A 309 8.47 18.53 -20.17
CA GLY A 309 9.39 19.29 -19.34
C GLY A 309 8.74 19.94 -18.10
N GLN A 310 7.48 19.62 -17.78
CA GLN A 310 6.81 20.13 -16.58
C GLN A 310 7.15 19.27 -15.36
N PRO A 311 7.37 19.88 -14.18
CA PRO A 311 7.68 19.13 -12.97
C PRO A 311 6.48 18.31 -12.49
N PHE A 312 6.68 17.03 -12.15
CA PHE A 312 5.67 16.17 -11.53
C PHE A 312 6.10 15.69 -10.14
N ALA A 313 5.11 15.40 -9.29
CA ALA A 313 5.30 14.65 -8.04
C ALA A 313 4.09 13.74 -7.85
N ARG A 314 4.31 12.44 -8.02
CA ARG A 314 3.25 11.42 -8.05
C ARG A 314 3.62 10.27 -7.12
N SER A 315 2.61 9.56 -6.64
CA SER A 315 2.82 8.37 -5.82
C SER A 315 1.86 7.24 -6.17
N TRP A 316 2.36 6.01 -6.16
CA TRP A 316 1.59 4.79 -6.29
C TRP A 316 1.50 4.10 -4.93
N HIS A 317 0.29 3.67 -4.56
CA HIS A 317 -0.01 3.08 -3.26
C HIS A 317 -0.69 1.75 -3.47
N LEU A 318 -0.25 0.75 -2.72
CA LEU A 318 -0.84 -0.59 -2.70
C LEU A 318 -1.17 -0.98 -1.27
N LEU A 319 -2.35 -1.55 -1.07
CA LEU A 319 -2.83 -2.06 0.20
C LEU A 319 -3.27 -3.52 0.04
N ALA A 320 -2.83 -4.36 0.95
CA ALA A 320 -3.25 -5.74 1.04
C ALA A 320 -3.86 -6.02 2.42
N GLU A 321 -5.04 -6.62 2.43
CA GLU A 321 -5.76 -7.01 3.64
C GLU A 321 -5.67 -8.51 3.88
N GLY A 322 -5.76 -8.92 5.15
CA GLY A 322 -5.61 -10.32 5.55
C GLY A 322 -4.26 -10.90 5.13
N ASP A 323 -4.30 -12.14 4.66
CA ASP A 323 -3.12 -12.93 4.33
C ASP A 323 -2.56 -12.69 2.92
N ALA A 324 -3.10 -11.71 2.18
CA ALA A 324 -2.67 -11.41 0.80
C ALA A 324 -1.26 -10.77 0.74
N GLY A 325 -0.97 -9.83 1.64
CA GLY A 325 0.28 -9.05 1.62
C GLY A 325 1.56 -9.91 1.58
N PRO A 326 1.67 -10.98 2.37
CA PRO A 326 2.84 -11.87 2.35
C PRO A 326 3.14 -12.55 1.00
N PHE A 327 2.18 -12.63 0.07
CA PHE A 327 2.36 -13.21 -1.26
C PHE A 327 2.97 -12.24 -2.29
N ILE A 328 2.86 -10.93 -2.07
CA ILE A 328 3.31 -9.91 -3.02
C ILE A 328 4.76 -10.11 -3.47
N PRO A 329 5.75 -10.41 -2.58
CA PRO A 329 7.12 -10.58 -3.02
C PRO A 329 7.35 -11.78 -3.95
N ALA A 330 6.43 -12.75 -4.00
CA ALA A 330 6.51 -13.89 -4.91
C ALA A 330 5.73 -13.69 -6.22
N MET A 331 4.92 -12.62 -6.33
CA MET A 331 4.11 -12.35 -7.52
C MET A 331 4.96 -12.14 -8.79
N PRO A 332 6.08 -11.40 -8.79
CA PRO A 332 6.87 -11.23 -10.01
C PRO A 332 7.40 -12.55 -10.57
N ALA A 333 7.92 -13.43 -9.72
CA ALA A 333 8.32 -14.78 -10.13
C ALA A 333 7.13 -15.60 -10.66
N ALA A 334 5.95 -15.51 -10.03
CA ALA A 334 4.75 -16.20 -10.52
C ALA A 334 4.31 -15.70 -11.91
N VAL A 335 4.39 -14.38 -12.16
CA VAL A 335 4.10 -13.78 -13.47
C VAL A 335 5.09 -14.28 -14.53
N LEU A 336 6.38 -14.28 -14.23
CA LEU A 336 7.42 -14.76 -15.15
C LEU A 336 7.26 -16.26 -15.48
N VAL A 337 6.89 -17.10 -14.51
CA VAL A 337 6.57 -18.51 -14.75
C VAL A 337 5.38 -18.64 -15.71
N ARG A 338 4.32 -17.84 -15.49
CA ARG A 338 3.14 -17.83 -16.38
C ARG A 338 3.49 -17.35 -17.79
N TRP A 339 4.38 -16.38 -17.93
CA TRP A 339 4.89 -15.97 -19.25
C TRP A 339 5.57 -17.11 -19.98
N CYS A 340 6.43 -17.90 -19.31
CA CYS A 340 7.02 -19.09 -19.91
C CYS A 340 5.97 -20.11 -20.37
N LEU A 341 4.92 -20.34 -19.58
CA LEU A 341 3.80 -21.20 -19.96
C LEU A 341 3.03 -20.70 -21.20
N ASP A 342 2.98 -19.39 -21.39
CA ASP A 342 2.30 -18.75 -22.52
C ASP A 342 3.22 -18.50 -23.72
N GLY A 343 4.42 -19.10 -23.72
CA GLY A 343 5.41 -18.94 -24.80
C GLY A 343 6.12 -17.58 -24.83
N ARG A 344 5.89 -16.71 -23.85
CA ARG A 344 6.53 -15.40 -23.68
C ARG A 344 7.83 -15.50 -22.88
N ARG A 345 8.69 -16.44 -23.27
CA ARG A 345 9.96 -16.69 -22.57
C ARG A 345 10.87 -15.44 -22.61
N PRO A 346 11.44 -14.98 -21.48
CA PRO A 346 12.40 -13.88 -21.46
C PRO A 346 13.63 -14.14 -22.35
N ALA A 347 14.21 -13.05 -22.87
CA ALA A 347 15.42 -13.12 -23.69
C ALA A 347 16.61 -13.72 -22.90
N PRO A 348 17.45 -14.55 -23.54
CA PRO A 348 18.65 -15.12 -22.92
C PRO A 348 19.62 -14.08 -22.37
N GLY A 349 20.37 -14.47 -21.35
CA GLY A 349 21.31 -13.61 -20.64
C GLY A 349 20.96 -13.41 -19.17
N ALA A 350 21.92 -12.87 -18.42
CA ALA A 350 21.82 -12.67 -16.97
C ALA A 350 21.71 -11.19 -16.61
N ARG A 351 20.65 -10.83 -15.88
CA ARG A 351 20.35 -9.43 -15.52
C ARG A 351 19.41 -9.35 -14.31
N SER A 352 19.32 -8.16 -13.75
CA SER A 352 18.28 -7.82 -12.77
C SER A 352 16.90 -7.88 -13.41
N ALA A 353 15.91 -8.37 -12.65
CA ALA A 353 14.51 -8.44 -13.07
C ALA A 353 13.80 -7.08 -13.02
N ALA A 354 14.44 -6.02 -12.51
CA ALA A 354 13.81 -4.71 -12.25
C ALA A 354 13.11 -4.06 -13.46
N ALA A 355 13.62 -4.30 -14.67
CA ALA A 355 13.04 -3.78 -15.92
C ALA A 355 12.14 -4.80 -16.64
N GLY A 356 11.87 -5.96 -16.04
CA GLY A 356 11.26 -7.09 -16.74
C GLY A 356 9.74 -7.08 -16.81
N LEU A 357 9.05 -6.38 -15.90
CA LEU A 357 7.59 -6.38 -15.78
C LEU A 357 7.03 -4.97 -15.64
N GLU A 358 5.79 -4.78 -16.08
CA GLU A 358 5.00 -3.57 -15.89
C GLU A 358 3.89 -3.78 -14.85
N LEU A 359 3.28 -2.69 -14.36
CA LEU A 359 2.21 -2.80 -13.36
C LEU A 359 1.03 -3.64 -13.86
N ASP A 360 0.71 -3.53 -15.15
CA ASP A 360 -0.45 -4.22 -15.75
C ASP A 360 -0.28 -5.75 -15.72
N ASP A 361 0.97 -6.26 -15.67
CA ASP A 361 1.24 -7.69 -15.56
C ASP A 361 0.79 -8.28 -14.21
N PHE A 362 0.57 -7.44 -13.20
CA PHE A 362 0.17 -7.86 -11.86
C PHE A 362 -1.34 -7.78 -11.62
N GLU A 363 -2.13 -7.18 -12.52
CA GLU A 363 -3.57 -6.90 -12.30
C GLU A 363 -4.36 -8.17 -11.94
N ALA A 364 -4.12 -9.28 -12.63
CA ALA A 364 -4.76 -10.56 -12.32
C ALA A 364 -4.37 -11.09 -10.92
N SER A 365 -3.11 -10.89 -10.51
CA SER A 365 -2.62 -11.28 -9.18
C SER A 365 -3.19 -10.38 -8.08
N PHE A 366 -3.33 -9.08 -8.36
CA PHE A 366 -3.93 -8.14 -7.41
C PHE A 366 -5.41 -8.40 -7.22
N ALA A 367 -6.16 -8.57 -8.31
CA ALA A 367 -7.59 -8.86 -8.28
C ALA A 367 -7.90 -10.16 -7.52
N SER A 368 -7.19 -11.26 -7.84
CA SER A 368 -7.40 -12.56 -7.18
C SER A 368 -7.06 -12.54 -5.68
N ALA A 369 -6.13 -11.68 -5.26
CA ALA A 369 -5.73 -11.54 -3.87
C ALA A 369 -6.52 -10.44 -3.10
N GLY A 370 -7.47 -9.75 -3.76
CA GLY A 370 -8.19 -8.62 -3.16
C GLY A 370 -7.27 -7.44 -2.78
N ILE A 371 -6.16 -7.29 -3.49
CA ILE A 371 -5.22 -6.20 -3.30
C ILE A 371 -5.73 -4.98 -4.04
N VAL A 372 -5.73 -3.84 -3.35
CA VAL A 372 -6.19 -2.57 -3.91
C VAL A 372 -5.00 -1.64 -4.10
N HIS A 373 -4.90 -0.98 -5.24
CA HIS A 373 -3.84 0.00 -5.50
C HIS A 373 -4.37 1.19 -6.29
N GLY A 374 -3.56 2.24 -6.37
CA GLY A 374 -3.85 3.38 -7.22
C GLY A 374 -2.83 4.49 -7.08
N MET A 375 -2.91 5.45 -8.00
CA MET A 375 -1.98 6.56 -8.10
C MET A 375 -2.57 7.85 -7.52
N ARG A 376 -1.68 8.73 -7.07
CA ARG A 376 -1.97 10.10 -6.64
C ARG A 376 -1.01 11.05 -7.34
N ASP A 377 -1.50 12.24 -7.65
CA ASP A 377 -0.69 13.35 -8.15
C ASP A 377 -0.77 14.48 -7.12
N ASP A 378 0.31 14.69 -6.39
CA ASP A 378 0.35 15.61 -5.25
C ASP A 378 0.32 17.07 -5.73
N ARG A 379 0.86 17.36 -6.92
CA ARG A 379 0.81 18.70 -7.51
C ARG A 379 -0.58 19.03 -8.02
N ALA A 380 -1.22 18.10 -8.73
CA ALA A 380 -2.59 18.28 -9.18
C ALA A 380 -3.54 18.43 -7.98
N ALA A 381 -3.36 17.61 -6.93
CA ALA A 381 -4.16 17.72 -5.71
C ALA A 381 -3.99 19.08 -5.01
N ALA A 382 -2.79 19.67 -5.00
CA ALA A 382 -2.56 20.98 -4.41
C ALA A 382 -3.29 22.11 -5.18
N ALA A 383 -3.40 21.99 -6.50
CA ALA A 383 -4.13 22.93 -7.35
C ALA A 383 -5.65 22.68 -7.40
N GLU A 384 -6.10 21.52 -6.94
CA GLU A 384 -7.50 21.10 -7.01
C GLU A 384 -8.40 21.93 -6.07
N PRO A 385 -9.39 22.68 -6.57
CA PRO A 385 -10.29 23.48 -5.75
C PRO A 385 -11.31 22.63 -4.95
N SER A 386 -11.75 21.47 -5.45
CA SER A 386 -12.67 20.59 -4.71
C SER A 386 -11.93 19.84 -3.59
N LEU A 387 -12.38 20.02 -2.34
CA LEU A 387 -11.78 19.32 -1.20
C LEU A 387 -11.87 17.79 -1.35
N TYR A 388 -13.00 17.29 -1.82
CA TYR A 388 -13.23 15.86 -1.97
C TYR A 388 -12.41 15.28 -3.12
N ARG A 389 -12.32 15.97 -4.26
CA ARG A 389 -11.46 15.54 -5.38
C ARG A 389 -9.98 15.56 -4.98
N ARG A 390 -9.54 16.56 -4.21
CA ARG A 390 -8.19 16.62 -3.64
C ARG A 390 -7.85 15.40 -2.77
N ILE A 391 -8.78 14.96 -1.92
CA ILE A 391 -8.56 13.81 -1.01
C ILE A 391 -8.71 12.47 -1.74
N LEU A 392 -9.76 12.32 -2.55
CA LEU A 392 -10.09 11.08 -3.26
C LEU A 392 -9.20 10.84 -4.47
N GLY A 393 -8.63 11.88 -5.09
CA GLY A 393 -7.89 11.78 -6.34
C GLY A 393 -8.75 11.15 -7.45
N PRO A 394 -8.17 10.25 -8.27
CA PRO A 394 -8.91 9.58 -9.35
C PRO A 394 -10.15 8.79 -8.90
N ALA A 395 -10.23 8.41 -7.62
CA ALA A 395 -11.41 7.72 -7.11
C ALA A 395 -12.68 8.59 -7.10
N PHE A 396 -12.53 9.92 -7.17
CA PHE A 396 -13.66 10.85 -7.28
C PHE A 396 -14.46 10.63 -8.57
N ASP A 397 -13.79 10.29 -9.67
CA ASP A 397 -14.44 10.10 -10.97
C ASP A 397 -15.33 8.86 -11.03
N ARG A 398 -15.14 7.90 -10.09
CA ARG A 398 -15.99 6.71 -9.93
C ARG A 398 -17.28 6.98 -9.16
N LEU A 399 -17.42 8.16 -8.53
CA LEU A 399 -18.66 8.52 -7.83
C LEU A 399 -19.76 8.87 -8.84
N PRO A 400 -21.04 8.58 -8.55
CA PRO A 400 -22.18 9.07 -9.32
C PRO A 400 -22.13 10.59 -9.54
N ALA A 401 -22.70 11.05 -10.65
CA ALA A 401 -22.63 12.44 -11.07
C ALA A 401 -23.23 13.41 -10.04
N GLU A 402 -24.32 12.99 -9.38
CA GLU A 402 -25.03 13.75 -8.36
C GLU A 402 -24.17 13.96 -7.11
N ILE A 403 -23.42 12.93 -6.68
CA ILE A 403 -22.46 13.05 -5.56
C ILE A 403 -21.31 13.98 -5.97
N ARG A 404 -20.78 13.83 -7.19
CA ARG A 404 -19.71 14.71 -7.69
C ARG A 404 -20.16 16.17 -7.76
N ALA A 405 -21.40 16.42 -8.16
CA ALA A 405 -21.97 17.77 -8.21
C ALA A 405 -22.06 18.41 -6.82
N MET A 406 -22.49 17.66 -5.79
CA MET A 406 -22.51 18.16 -4.40
C MET A 406 -21.13 18.62 -3.93
N HIS A 407 -20.10 17.86 -4.32
CA HIS A 407 -18.71 18.08 -3.92
C HIS A 407 -17.86 18.80 -4.98
N GLY A 408 -18.50 19.62 -5.82
CA GLY A 408 -17.86 20.42 -6.87
C GLY A 408 -16.95 21.54 -6.34
N ALA A 409 -16.55 22.45 -7.23
CA ALA A 409 -15.57 23.50 -6.95
C ALA A 409 -16.17 24.88 -6.65
N GLU A 410 -17.50 25.05 -6.72
CA GLU A 410 -18.15 26.35 -6.56
C GLU A 410 -17.87 26.99 -5.19
N PRO A 411 -17.47 28.27 -5.12
CA PRO A 411 -17.12 28.93 -3.86
C PRO A 411 -18.27 28.95 -2.84
N ARG A 412 -19.51 29.07 -3.32
CA ARG A 412 -20.71 28.97 -2.50
C ARG A 412 -21.76 28.19 -3.25
N PHE A 413 -22.24 27.11 -2.64
CA PHE A 413 -23.24 26.23 -3.23
C PHE A 413 -24.38 26.02 -2.23
N VAL A 414 -25.62 26.16 -2.68
CA VAL A 414 -26.83 26.02 -1.84
C VAL A 414 -27.66 24.88 -2.38
N VAL A 415 -28.00 23.95 -1.49
CA VAL A 415 -28.83 22.79 -1.81
C VAL A 415 -29.99 22.69 -0.84
N ARG A 416 -31.13 22.22 -1.35
CA ARG A 416 -32.37 22.09 -0.59
C ARG A 416 -32.93 20.70 -0.72
N GLY A 417 -33.67 20.27 0.29
CA GLY A 417 -34.35 18.99 0.26
C GLY A 417 -35.07 18.68 1.56
N ARG A 418 -35.18 17.38 1.87
CA ARG A 418 -35.95 16.90 3.03
C ARG A 418 -35.13 15.91 3.83
N ALA A 419 -35.30 15.95 5.15
CA ALA A 419 -34.59 15.06 6.06
C ALA A 419 -35.50 14.52 7.17
N ALA A 420 -35.25 13.28 7.57
CA ALA A 420 -35.76 12.68 8.79
C ALA A 420 -34.65 12.73 9.85
N VAL A 421 -34.98 13.12 11.08
CA VAL A 421 -34.08 13.19 12.23
C VAL A 421 -34.63 12.31 13.35
N GLU A 422 -33.84 11.33 13.77
CA GLU A 422 -34.10 10.49 14.94
C GLU A 422 -33.06 10.83 16.02
N ARG A 423 -33.50 10.95 17.28
CA ARG A 423 -32.60 11.18 18.42
C ARG A 423 -32.64 10.02 19.39
N GLY A 424 -31.50 9.73 19.99
CA GLY A 424 -31.42 8.83 21.13
C GLY A 424 -32.17 9.37 22.35
N ARG A 425 -32.57 8.47 23.24
CA ARG A 425 -33.27 8.81 24.51
C ARG A 425 -32.32 9.00 25.70
N GLY A 426 -31.03 8.72 25.52
CA GLY A 426 -30.02 8.75 26.60
C GLY A 426 -29.41 10.13 26.87
N PRO A 427 -28.71 10.30 28.02
CA PRO A 427 -28.10 11.58 28.42
C PRO A 427 -27.04 12.09 27.44
N LEU A 428 -26.32 11.19 26.74
CA LEU A 428 -25.38 11.57 25.69
C LEU A 428 -26.06 12.22 24.48
N SER A 429 -27.26 11.75 24.10
CA SER A 429 -28.07 12.38 23.03
C SER A 429 -28.49 13.79 23.42
N TRP A 430 -28.88 13.96 24.69
CA TRP A 430 -29.23 15.28 25.22
C TRP A 430 -28.01 16.22 25.22
N LEU A 431 -26.88 15.78 25.78
CA LEU A 431 -25.66 16.58 25.87
C LEU A 431 -25.09 16.93 24.48
N ALA A 432 -25.01 15.96 23.57
CA ALA A 432 -24.59 16.20 22.19
C ALA A 432 -25.56 17.15 21.47
N GLY A 433 -26.86 17.00 21.71
CA GLY A 433 -27.89 17.89 21.19
C GLY A 433 -27.78 19.33 21.70
N ALA A 434 -27.33 19.54 22.93
CA ALA A 434 -27.11 20.85 23.52
C ALA A 434 -25.79 21.50 23.06
N LEU A 435 -24.70 20.72 22.99
CA LEU A 435 -23.37 21.22 22.64
C LEU A 435 -23.18 21.46 21.14
N ILE A 436 -23.71 20.57 20.29
CA ILE A 436 -23.53 20.62 18.84
C ILE A 436 -24.72 21.33 18.16
N GLY A 437 -25.85 21.47 18.87
CA GLY A 437 -27.03 22.15 18.36
C GLY A 437 -27.84 21.33 17.35
N PHE A 438 -27.81 19.99 17.46
CA PHE A 438 -28.58 19.13 16.56
C PHE A 438 -30.09 19.51 16.54
N PRO A 439 -30.83 19.26 15.46
CA PRO A 439 -32.28 19.49 15.43
C PRO A 439 -33.06 18.53 16.35
N LYS A 440 -34.31 18.86 16.69
CA LYS A 440 -35.23 17.94 17.40
C LYS A 440 -35.58 16.75 16.50
N ALA A 441 -36.00 15.63 17.09
CA ALA A 441 -36.48 14.50 16.31
C ALA A 441 -37.72 14.89 15.49
N ALA A 442 -37.73 14.56 14.21
CA ALA A 442 -38.81 14.86 13.28
C ALA A 442 -38.76 13.87 12.10
N ALA A 443 -39.91 13.38 11.65
CA ALA A 443 -39.97 12.39 10.57
C ALA A 443 -39.67 13.00 9.19
N ASP A 444 -39.98 14.28 8.99
CA ASP A 444 -39.82 14.96 7.72
C ASP A 444 -39.73 16.49 7.92
N VAL A 445 -38.56 17.06 7.67
CA VAL A 445 -38.29 18.50 7.82
C VAL A 445 -37.57 19.07 6.60
N PRO A 446 -37.85 20.34 6.22
CA PRO A 446 -37.07 21.02 5.20
C PRO A 446 -35.63 21.18 5.68
N LEU A 447 -34.70 20.85 4.78
CA LEU A 447 -33.26 20.96 4.97
C LEU A 447 -32.68 21.88 3.90
N GLU A 448 -31.94 22.89 4.33
CA GLU A 448 -31.06 23.67 3.48
C GLU A 448 -29.61 23.46 3.93
N VAL A 449 -28.72 23.20 2.97
CA VAL A 449 -27.28 23.13 3.24
C VAL A 449 -26.57 24.16 2.38
N VAL A 450 -25.78 24.99 3.04
CA VAL A 450 -24.90 25.97 2.40
C VAL A 450 -23.47 25.48 2.56
N PHE A 451 -22.82 25.25 1.43
CA PHE A 451 -21.39 25.01 1.34
C PHE A 451 -20.70 26.33 1.05
N ALA A 452 -19.78 26.76 1.92
CA ALA A 452 -18.91 27.90 1.67
C ALA A 452 -17.46 27.40 1.62
N ARG A 453 -16.79 27.59 0.49
CA ARG A 453 -15.45 27.07 0.22
C ARG A 453 -14.46 28.22 0.16
N ASP A 454 -13.42 28.15 0.98
CA ASP A 454 -12.36 29.17 1.04
C ASP A 454 -11.02 28.52 1.40
N GLY A 455 -9.97 28.82 0.62
CA GLY A 455 -8.59 28.44 0.94
C GLY A 455 -8.35 26.95 1.19
N GLY A 456 -9.11 26.04 0.54
CA GLY A 456 -9.03 24.60 0.76
C GLY A 456 -9.75 24.09 2.01
N ARG A 457 -10.58 24.93 2.62
CA ARG A 457 -11.54 24.58 3.67
C ARG A 457 -12.96 24.69 3.14
N GLU A 458 -13.84 23.83 3.65
CA GLU A 458 -15.27 23.90 3.38
C GLU A 458 -16.03 24.08 4.68
N ILE A 459 -16.83 25.13 4.78
CA ILE A 459 -17.75 25.38 5.88
C ILE A 459 -19.13 24.90 5.44
N TRP A 460 -19.64 23.90 6.14
CA TRP A 460 -20.94 23.31 5.88
C TRP A 460 -21.92 23.82 6.91
N ARG A 461 -22.88 24.66 6.50
CA ARG A 461 -23.97 25.12 7.36
C ARG A 461 -25.25 24.38 6.99
N ARG A 462 -25.79 23.61 7.94
CA ARG A 462 -26.99 22.79 7.73
C ARG A 462 -28.13 23.39 8.55
N CYS A 463 -29.23 23.77 7.91
CA CYS A 463 -30.41 24.37 8.51
C CYS A 463 -31.59 23.40 8.43
N PHE A 464 -32.05 22.90 9.57
CA PHE A 464 -33.19 22.00 9.70
C PHE A 464 -34.35 22.77 10.34
N ALA A 465 -35.39 23.09 9.57
CA ALA A 465 -36.56 23.83 10.04
C ALA A 465 -36.22 25.04 10.94
N GLY A 466 -35.25 25.87 10.50
CA GLY A 466 -34.81 27.09 11.21
C GLY A 466 -33.72 26.91 12.27
N ARG A 467 -33.34 25.67 12.64
CA ARG A 467 -32.18 25.42 13.50
C ARG A 467 -30.96 25.08 12.68
N SER A 468 -29.88 25.85 12.84
CA SER A 468 -28.64 25.62 12.10
C SER A 468 -27.49 25.16 12.98
N PHE A 469 -26.69 24.24 12.47
CA PHE A 469 -25.34 23.96 12.98
C PHE A 469 -24.35 23.96 11.82
N SER A 470 -23.06 24.12 12.13
CA SER A 470 -22.00 24.12 11.13
C SER A 470 -20.86 23.18 11.47
N SER A 471 -20.18 22.72 10.42
CA SER A 471 -18.87 22.07 10.53
C SER A 471 -17.87 22.73 9.59
N ILE A 472 -16.60 22.55 9.93
CA ILE A 472 -15.47 22.97 9.08
C ILE A 472 -14.75 21.70 8.65
N GLN A 473 -14.60 21.54 7.34
CA GLN A 473 -13.90 20.44 6.71
C GLN A 473 -12.60 20.94 6.05
N GLU A 474 -11.53 20.18 6.18
CA GLU A 474 -10.24 20.44 5.51
C GLU A 474 -9.50 19.14 5.20
N ALA A 475 -8.52 19.21 4.29
CA ALA A 475 -7.65 18.06 4.02
C ALA A 475 -6.69 17.85 5.20
N GLY A 476 -6.53 16.60 5.63
CA GLY A 476 -5.64 16.28 6.73
C GLY A 476 -4.16 16.31 6.35
N HIS A 477 -3.32 16.63 7.35
CA HIS A 477 -1.87 16.75 7.22
C HIS A 477 -1.15 15.81 8.19
N GLY A 478 0.11 15.46 7.90
CA GLY A 478 0.94 14.64 8.78
C GLY A 478 0.28 13.29 9.11
N LYS A 479 -0.03 13.04 10.39
CA LYS A 479 -0.69 11.80 10.84
C LYS A 479 -2.13 11.64 10.34
N ALA A 480 -2.75 12.73 9.87
CA ALA A 480 -4.07 12.74 9.25
C ALA A 480 -3.99 12.87 7.72
N GLY A 481 -2.80 12.72 7.11
CA GLY A 481 -2.63 12.78 5.66
C GLY A 481 -3.60 11.83 4.94
N HIS A 482 -4.22 12.33 3.87
CA HIS A 482 -5.25 11.64 3.06
C HIS A 482 -6.57 11.34 3.80
N LEU A 483 -6.82 11.97 4.94
CA LEU A 483 -8.12 11.94 5.62
C LEU A 483 -8.83 13.29 5.43
N LEU A 484 -10.16 13.25 5.41
CA LEU A 484 -11.00 14.42 5.60
C LEU A 484 -11.03 14.77 7.09
N VAL A 485 -10.65 15.98 7.43
CA VAL A 485 -10.71 16.48 8.81
C VAL A 485 -11.96 17.29 8.97
N GLU A 486 -12.89 16.82 9.80
CA GLU A 486 -14.11 17.55 10.13
C GLU A 486 -14.10 18.01 11.60
N ARG A 487 -14.37 19.30 11.82
CA ARG A 487 -14.49 19.90 13.16
C ARG A 487 -15.93 20.33 13.44
N PHE A 488 -16.44 19.89 14.58
CA PHE A 488 -17.71 20.29 15.17
C PHE A 488 -17.46 20.92 16.54
N GLY A 489 -17.38 22.25 16.59
CA GLY A 489 -17.02 22.95 17.83
C GLY A 489 -15.68 22.45 18.38
N VAL A 490 -15.71 21.85 19.58
CA VAL A 490 -14.52 21.31 20.28
C VAL A 490 -14.12 19.90 19.84
N ALA A 491 -14.98 19.22 19.07
CA ALA A 491 -14.75 17.87 18.58
C ALA A 491 -14.14 17.88 17.18
N ARG A 492 -13.15 17.02 16.97
CA ARG A 492 -12.47 16.82 15.69
C ARG A 492 -12.54 15.35 15.31
N PHE A 493 -12.88 15.07 14.06
CA PHE A 493 -12.90 13.74 13.47
C PHE A 493 -12.02 13.72 12.23
N ASP A 494 -11.09 12.77 12.15
CA ASP A 494 -10.35 12.50 10.92
C ASP A 494 -10.99 11.26 10.26
N LEU A 495 -11.59 11.45 9.09
CA LEU A 495 -12.45 10.52 8.37
C LEU A 495 -11.75 10.02 7.09
N ALA A 496 -11.78 8.72 6.85
CA ALA A 496 -11.39 8.17 5.56
C ALA A 496 -12.59 8.22 4.60
N LEU A 497 -12.36 8.71 3.39
CA LEU A 497 -13.35 8.71 2.31
C LEU A 497 -13.20 7.41 1.51
N VAL A 498 -14.23 6.58 1.56
CA VAL A 498 -14.24 5.25 0.92
C VAL A 498 -15.28 5.22 -0.20
N VAL A 499 -14.85 4.83 -1.40
CA VAL A 499 -15.70 4.73 -2.58
C VAL A 499 -15.87 3.26 -2.93
N ALA A 500 -17.10 2.75 -2.84
CA ALA A 500 -17.46 1.39 -3.21
C ALA A 500 -18.92 1.36 -3.67
N ASP A 501 -19.24 0.59 -4.71
CA ASP A 501 -20.62 0.32 -5.15
C ASP A 501 -21.47 1.59 -5.36
N GLY A 502 -20.89 2.63 -5.97
CA GLY A 502 -21.58 3.92 -6.19
C GLY A 502 -21.86 4.73 -4.92
N ARG A 503 -21.31 4.32 -3.77
CA ARG A 503 -21.48 4.96 -2.47
C ARG A 503 -20.19 5.62 -1.98
N LEU A 504 -20.30 6.80 -1.40
CA LEU A 504 -19.23 7.45 -0.64
C LEU A 504 -19.46 7.22 0.85
N SER A 505 -18.56 6.54 1.53
CA SER A 505 -18.63 6.31 2.99
C SER A 505 -17.57 7.11 3.72
N LEU A 506 -17.97 7.74 4.84
CA LEU A 506 -17.09 8.51 5.71
C LEU A 506 -16.78 7.66 6.95
N VAL A 507 -15.57 7.13 7.04
CA VAL A 507 -15.17 6.16 8.06
C VAL A 507 -14.27 6.83 9.10
N PRO A 508 -14.68 7.01 10.37
CA PRO A 508 -13.85 7.62 11.39
C PRO A 508 -12.57 6.82 11.66
N ARG A 509 -11.42 7.49 11.57
CA ARG A 509 -10.09 6.90 11.79
C ARG A 509 -9.37 7.47 13.00
N ARG A 510 -9.68 8.72 13.38
CA ARG A 510 -9.13 9.38 14.56
C ARG A 510 -10.16 10.37 15.06
N TRP A 511 -10.12 10.65 16.36
CA TRP A 511 -10.93 11.73 16.92
C TRP A 511 -10.24 12.34 18.14
N SER A 512 -10.58 13.61 18.41
CA SER A 512 -10.13 14.33 19.58
C SER A 512 -11.21 15.29 20.08
N VAL A 513 -11.14 15.60 21.37
CA VAL A 513 -11.97 16.61 22.02
C VAL A 513 -11.04 17.57 22.74
N LEU A 514 -11.23 18.88 22.55
CA LEU A 514 -10.35 19.92 23.12
C LEU A 514 -8.85 19.70 22.79
N GLY A 515 -8.57 19.11 21.62
CA GLY A 515 -7.20 18.80 21.18
C GLY A 515 -6.61 17.50 21.74
N VAL A 516 -7.26 16.84 22.69
CA VAL A 516 -6.78 15.58 23.28
C VAL A 516 -7.23 14.39 22.41
N PRO A 517 -6.30 13.62 21.82
CA PRO A 517 -6.64 12.45 21.01
C PRO A 517 -7.21 11.34 21.88
N LEU A 518 -8.35 10.78 21.46
CA LEU A 518 -9.07 9.75 22.21
C LEU A 518 -9.04 8.39 21.47
N PRO A 519 -9.07 7.26 22.20
CA PRO A 519 -9.15 5.93 21.59
C PRO A 519 -10.41 5.79 20.71
N LEU A 520 -10.27 5.15 19.54
CA LEU A 520 -11.41 4.87 18.65
C LEU A 520 -12.51 4.01 19.29
N ALA A 521 -12.18 3.21 20.30
CA ALA A 521 -13.17 2.42 21.05
C ALA A 521 -14.20 3.30 21.78
N LEU A 522 -13.83 4.55 22.09
CA LEU A 522 -14.69 5.56 22.71
C LEU A 522 -15.32 6.50 21.69
N ALA A 523 -14.93 6.42 20.41
CA ALA A 523 -15.47 7.29 19.37
C ALA A 523 -16.97 7.03 19.20
N PRO A 524 -17.74 8.07 18.81
CA PRO A 524 -19.07 7.86 18.28
C PRO A 524 -19.00 6.84 17.13
N ALA A 525 -19.82 5.79 17.23
CA ALA A 525 -19.95 4.73 16.26
C ALA A 525 -21.21 4.93 15.42
N GLY A 526 -21.21 4.45 14.19
CA GLY A 526 -22.36 4.54 13.29
C GLY A 526 -21.90 4.55 11.83
N SER A 527 -22.85 4.66 10.92
CA SER A 527 -22.61 4.73 9.48
C SER A 527 -22.86 6.14 8.97
N ALA A 528 -21.88 6.72 8.28
CA ALA A 528 -22.03 7.94 7.52
C ALA A 528 -21.71 7.65 6.06
N PHE A 529 -22.68 7.89 5.17
CA PHE A 529 -22.51 7.66 3.74
C PHE A 529 -23.47 8.45 2.86
N GLU A 530 -23.12 8.53 1.59
CA GLU A 530 -23.86 9.21 0.53
C GLU A 530 -24.08 8.24 -0.64
N THR A 531 -25.27 8.26 -1.21
CA THR A 531 -25.72 7.40 -2.31
C THR A 531 -26.58 8.17 -3.29
N VAL A 532 -26.88 7.55 -4.43
CA VAL A 532 -27.89 8.05 -5.37
C VAL A 532 -29.02 7.04 -5.45
N GLU A 533 -30.24 7.53 -5.27
CA GLU A 533 -31.48 6.77 -5.45
C GLU A 533 -32.45 7.65 -6.23
N ASP A 534 -33.05 7.11 -7.29
CA ASP A 534 -33.98 7.83 -8.17
C ASP A 534 -33.39 9.12 -8.79
N GLY A 535 -32.09 9.12 -9.11
CA GLY A 535 -31.38 10.29 -9.65
C GLY A 535 -31.18 11.43 -8.64
N ARG A 536 -31.42 11.19 -7.34
CA ARG A 536 -31.26 12.17 -6.27
C ARG A 536 -30.11 11.81 -5.36
N PHE A 537 -29.36 12.84 -4.95
CA PHE A 537 -28.37 12.71 -3.89
C PHE A 537 -29.08 12.38 -2.58
N ARG A 538 -28.68 11.30 -1.92
CA ARG A 538 -29.14 10.91 -0.59
C ARG A 538 -27.97 10.82 0.37
N PHE A 539 -28.22 11.24 1.61
CA PHE A 539 -27.26 11.11 2.69
C PHE A 539 -27.87 10.30 3.83
N HIS A 540 -27.01 9.58 4.53
CA HIS A 540 -27.32 8.89 5.76
C HIS A 540 -26.19 9.14 6.75
N VAL A 541 -26.51 9.74 7.89
CA VAL A 541 -25.56 9.94 8.98
C VAL A 541 -26.14 9.38 10.26
N GLU A 542 -25.49 8.36 10.78
CA GLU A 542 -25.79 7.77 12.08
C GLU A 542 -24.60 7.98 13.01
N ILE A 543 -24.90 8.56 14.17
CA ILE A 543 -23.97 8.77 15.26
C ILE A 543 -24.58 8.15 16.49
N GLY A 544 -23.86 7.23 17.10
CA GLY A 544 -24.24 6.50 18.31
C GLY A 544 -23.01 6.20 19.14
N HIS A 545 -23.19 5.47 20.24
CA HIS A 545 -22.10 4.95 21.03
C HIS A 545 -22.33 3.45 21.25
N ARG A 546 -21.27 2.64 21.09
CA ARG A 546 -21.36 1.16 21.09
C ARG A 546 -22.12 0.56 22.28
N ARG A 547 -22.07 1.22 23.45
CA ARG A 547 -22.76 0.77 24.67
C ARG A 547 -24.00 1.58 25.04
N LEU A 548 -24.10 2.82 24.56
CA LEU A 548 -25.09 3.79 25.05
C LEU A 548 -26.19 4.07 24.01
N GLY A 549 -26.15 3.34 22.89
CA GLY A 549 -27.15 3.40 21.84
C GLY A 549 -26.99 4.62 20.94
N LEU A 550 -28.06 4.90 20.19
CA LEU A 550 -28.12 6.00 19.23
C LEU A 550 -27.94 7.35 19.94
N ILE A 551 -27.19 8.27 19.33
CA ILE A 551 -27.10 9.69 19.73
C ILE A 551 -28.01 10.48 18.79
N VAL A 552 -27.72 10.45 17.49
CA VAL A 552 -28.53 11.08 16.44
C VAL A 552 -28.40 10.30 15.15
N ARG A 553 -29.50 10.14 14.42
CA ARG A 553 -29.51 9.66 13.03
C ARG A 553 -30.27 10.67 12.20
N TYR A 554 -29.69 11.09 11.09
CA TYR A 554 -30.42 11.87 10.10
C TYR A 554 -30.18 11.32 8.70
N ARG A 555 -31.27 11.19 7.95
CA ARG A 555 -31.29 10.66 6.58
C ARG A 555 -32.16 11.55 5.71
N GLY A 556 -31.81 11.71 4.45
CA GLY A 556 -32.57 12.60 3.58
C GLY A 556 -32.02 12.65 2.17
N TRP A 557 -32.58 13.55 1.37
CA TRP A 557 -32.16 13.83 0.01
C TRP A 557 -31.97 15.33 -0.19
N LEU A 558 -31.10 15.71 -1.12
CA LEU A 558 -30.80 17.09 -1.48
C LEU A 558 -30.74 17.23 -3.00
N GLU A 559 -31.12 18.41 -3.49
CA GLU A 559 -30.99 18.82 -4.88
C GLU A 559 -30.37 20.24 -4.93
N PRO A 560 -29.60 20.56 -5.99
CA PRO A 560 -29.16 21.92 -6.24
C PRO A 560 -30.34 22.89 -6.26
N ALA A 561 -30.24 24.01 -5.55
CA ALA A 561 -31.26 25.04 -5.69
C ALA A 561 -31.16 25.62 -7.13
N PRO A 562 -32.29 25.79 -7.85
CA PRO A 562 -32.25 26.42 -9.16
C PRO A 562 -31.67 27.83 -9.06
N GLU A 563 -30.74 28.18 -9.96
CA GLU A 563 -30.20 29.53 -10.06
C GLU A 563 -31.33 30.51 -10.38
N GLY A 564 -31.65 31.40 -9.43
CA GLY A 564 -32.54 32.54 -9.67
C GLY A 564 -33.62 32.75 -8.63
N SER A 565 -33.32 33.55 -7.61
CA SER A 565 -34.20 34.61 -7.10
C SER A 565 -33.36 35.51 -6.18
N PRO A 566 -33.07 36.78 -6.55
CA PRO A 566 -32.46 37.71 -5.62
C PRO A 566 -33.49 37.99 -4.53
N GLU A 567 -33.27 37.45 -3.32
CA GLU A 567 -34.04 37.88 -2.16
C GLU A 567 -33.70 39.35 -1.91
N GLN A 568 -34.70 40.19 -2.18
CA GLN A 568 -34.70 41.62 -1.96
C GLN A 568 -34.25 41.90 -0.52
N SER A 569 -33.12 42.58 -0.40
CA SER A 569 -32.72 43.30 0.80
C SER A 569 -33.76 44.39 1.07
N GLY A 570 -34.78 44.06 1.85
CA GLY A 570 -35.71 45.02 2.44
C GLY A 570 -35.00 45.83 3.51
N VAL A 571 -34.32 46.90 3.10
CA VAL A 571 -33.96 48.00 4.01
C VAL A 571 -35.18 48.92 4.10
N PRO A 572 -35.80 49.11 5.27
CA PRO A 572 -36.85 50.10 5.41
C PRO A 572 -36.21 51.49 5.37
N SER A 573 -36.51 52.25 4.32
CA SER A 573 -36.23 53.68 4.26
C SER A 573 -37.04 54.39 5.36
N GLN A 574 -36.36 54.87 6.40
CA GLN A 574 -36.97 55.82 7.32
C GLN A 574 -37.22 57.13 6.57
N GLY A 575 -38.50 57.48 6.46
CA GLY A 575 -38.96 58.72 5.85
C GLY A 575 -38.61 59.93 6.71
N ALA A 576 -38.23 61.00 6.02
CA ALA A 576 -38.13 62.34 6.55
C ALA A 576 -39.51 62.88 6.97
N ARG A 577 -39.58 63.36 8.21
CA ARG A 577 -40.42 64.47 8.73
C ARG A 577 -39.55 65.05 9.84
N GLY A 578 -39.30 66.34 9.98
CA GLY A 578 -39.89 67.59 9.49
C GLY A 578 -39.34 68.65 10.43
#